data_AF-A0A1B2HW85-F1
#
_entry.id   AF-A0A1B2HW85-F1
#
_cell.length_a   1.000
_cell.length_b   1.000
_cell.length_c   1.000
_cell.angle_alpha   90.00
_cell.angle_beta   90.00
_cell.angle_gamma   90.00
#
_symmetry.space_group_name_H-M   'P 1'
#
loop_
_entity.id
_entity.type
_entity.pdbx_description
1 polymer ?
#
loop_
_entity_poly.entity_id
_entity_poly.type
_entity_poly.pdbx_seq_one_letter_code
_entity_poly.pdbx_strand_id
1 'polypeptide(L)'
;MLLSTACSVSAASDPIVTGPVPKPLAPCAWWYGIGDSPAAWEIREAAKHYDVVVLNAWETSAMRRLHDLNPKVKVLVYKDFSSTRNYAGAVEGDRDSKYLPTGIGYHAAQQQHPDWFATDTNGKRIEWAGYPKHWQMTVWNKAYQEAWTKAVVAEVVREGWDGVLADNDFSSLRYYSPAVIAGTSDTAGTDRLLREGLDGLLQLSGDALEKAGKMLVPNVSESQLTPGRWSAHSRYSGAMEENFGLRGDNGAGELITFKGNQFKEQRAQAALGESWLLLITHTKSDQEERVGYASAALLASPHTCWTQADPSYKSPYWSIYQDARLGEAVEAANRLPSGAWTRRFSNGWVAVNPTKAAVRLTPPAGLVTLRGEPVAPETDLPPADAAVYVNAPKK
;
A
#
# COMPACT_ATOMS: atom_id res chain seq x y z
N MET A 1 8.74 -12.29 63.31
CA MET A 1 7.56 -11.89 62.51
C MET A 1 8.06 -11.17 61.27
N LEU A 2 8.10 -11.88 60.14
CA LEU A 2 8.47 -11.33 58.83
C LEU A 2 7.18 -10.84 58.16
N LEU A 3 7.06 -9.54 57.94
CA LEU A 3 5.96 -8.92 57.21
C LEU A 3 6.28 -8.94 55.71
N SER A 4 5.47 -9.69 54.97
CA SER A 4 5.45 -9.74 53.51
C SER A 4 4.79 -8.48 52.95
N THR A 5 5.55 -7.68 52.20
CA THR A 5 5.03 -6.61 51.34
C THR A 5 4.60 -7.19 49.99
N ALA A 6 3.29 -7.28 49.78
CA ALA A 6 2.72 -7.62 48.48
C ALA A 6 2.77 -6.39 47.54
N CYS A 7 3.46 -6.53 46.40
CA CYS A 7 3.39 -5.57 45.30
C CYS A 7 2.00 -5.63 44.67
N SER A 8 1.29 -4.50 44.67
CA SER A 8 0.03 -4.33 43.95
C SER A 8 0.36 -4.07 42.47
N VAL A 9 0.01 -5.01 41.60
CA VAL A 9 0.10 -4.81 40.14
C VAL A 9 -1.02 -3.84 39.76
N SER A 10 -0.66 -2.63 39.35
CA SER A 10 -1.61 -1.68 38.76
C SER A 10 -2.10 -2.25 37.45
N ALA A 11 -3.38 -2.60 37.38
CA ALA A 11 -4.04 -2.94 36.12
C ALA A 11 -4.04 -1.69 35.25
N ALA A 12 -3.27 -1.71 34.15
CA ALA A 12 -3.39 -0.71 33.11
C ALA A 12 -4.84 -0.71 32.61
N SER A 13 -5.51 0.44 32.72
CA SER A 13 -6.84 0.62 32.16
C SER A 13 -6.72 0.71 30.64
N ASP A 14 -7.67 0.11 29.92
CA ASP A 14 -7.76 0.22 28.48
C ASP A 14 -7.82 1.71 28.07
N PRO A 15 -7.11 2.12 27.01
CA PRO A 15 -7.11 3.51 26.58
C PRO A 15 -8.53 3.95 26.22
N ILE A 16 -8.96 5.06 26.80
CA ILE A 16 -10.24 5.69 26.49
C ILE A 16 -10.13 6.27 25.08
N VAL A 17 -10.79 5.64 24.11
CA VAL A 17 -11.01 6.20 22.77
C VAL A 17 -11.99 7.38 22.92
N THR A 18 -11.48 8.60 22.87
CA THR A 18 -12.25 9.85 23.12
C THR A 18 -12.83 10.47 21.84
N GLY A 19 -12.50 9.94 20.67
CA GLY A 19 -13.05 10.36 19.37
C GLY A 19 -14.31 9.61 18.95
N PRO A 20 -15.10 10.15 18.00
CA PRO A 20 -16.17 9.38 17.37
C PRO A 20 -15.59 8.15 16.68
N VAL A 21 -16.27 7.01 16.81
CA VAL A 21 -15.87 5.77 16.14
C VAL A 21 -15.77 6.04 14.62
N PRO A 22 -14.65 5.70 13.96
CA PRO A 22 -14.49 5.91 12.53
C PRO A 22 -15.59 5.22 11.74
N LYS A 23 -16.11 5.89 10.71
CA LYS A 23 -17.16 5.31 9.85
C LYS A 23 -16.57 4.22 8.97
N PRO A 24 -17.04 2.97 9.06
CA PRO A 24 -16.49 1.88 8.25
C PRO A 24 -17.04 1.94 6.81
N LEU A 25 -16.47 2.82 5.98
CA LEU A 25 -16.90 3.04 4.61
C LEU A 25 -16.37 1.96 3.65
N ALA A 26 -17.15 1.64 2.63
CA ALA A 26 -16.68 0.86 1.48
C ALA A 26 -15.45 1.52 0.84
N PRO A 27 -14.61 0.76 0.11
CA PRO A 27 -13.34 1.26 -0.36
C PRO A 27 -13.48 2.52 -1.21
N CYS A 28 -12.71 3.56 -0.87
CA CYS A 28 -12.46 4.67 -1.78
C CYS A 28 -11.66 4.21 -3.00
N ALA A 29 -11.52 5.11 -3.97
CA ALA A 29 -10.67 4.90 -5.12
C ALA A 29 -9.39 5.73 -5.00
N TRP A 30 -8.31 5.23 -5.60
CA TRP A 30 -7.06 5.96 -5.70
C TRP A 30 -6.35 5.69 -7.02
N TRP A 31 -5.45 6.60 -7.40
CA TRP A 31 -4.68 6.49 -8.64
C TRP A 31 -3.18 6.44 -8.38
N TYR A 32 -2.55 5.36 -8.84
CA TYR A 32 -1.10 5.21 -8.88
C TYR A 32 -0.56 5.67 -10.26
N GLY A 33 -0.46 6.99 -10.44
CA GLY A 33 -0.11 7.66 -11.70
C GLY A 33 1.40 7.80 -11.90
N ILE A 34 2.13 6.69 -11.87
CA ILE A 34 3.59 6.66 -12.05
C ILE A 34 4.05 6.28 -13.46
N GLY A 35 3.11 6.05 -14.39
CA GLY A 35 3.37 5.80 -15.80
C GLY A 35 3.68 7.08 -16.60
N ASP A 36 3.01 7.23 -17.74
CA ASP A 36 3.16 8.41 -18.60
C ASP A 36 2.67 9.70 -17.88
N SER A 37 3.18 10.86 -18.29
CA SER A 37 2.73 12.14 -17.76
C SER A 37 1.22 12.32 -17.92
N PRO A 38 0.47 12.66 -16.87
CA PRO A 38 -0.98 12.83 -16.92
C PRO A 38 -1.45 13.81 -17.99
N ALA A 39 -2.37 13.37 -18.83
CA ALA A 39 -3.13 14.24 -19.71
C ALA A 39 -4.11 15.11 -18.91
N ALA A 40 -4.46 16.27 -19.47
CA ALA A 40 -5.38 17.21 -18.81
C ALA A 40 -6.77 16.64 -18.50
N TRP A 41 -7.23 15.64 -19.25
CA TRP A 41 -8.50 14.97 -18.99
C TRP A 41 -8.39 13.96 -17.83
N GLU A 42 -7.27 13.24 -17.72
CA GLU A 42 -7.01 12.31 -16.62
C GLU A 42 -6.99 13.04 -15.29
N ILE A 43 -6.35 14.22 -15.24
CA ILE A 43 -6.37 15.10 -14.06
C ILE A 43 -7.80 15.50 -13.67
N ARG A 44 -8.66 15.81 -14.64
CA ARG A 44 -10.06 16.18 -14.36
C ARG A 44 -10.89 15.02 -13.85
N GLU A 45 -10.70 13.81 -14.40
CA GLU A 45 -11.39 12.63 -13.90
C GLU A 45 -10.87 12.25 -12.52
N ALA A 46 -9.56 12.28 -12.32
CA ALA A 46 -8.94 12.01 -11.04
C ALA A 46 -9.48 12.92 -9.91
N ALA A 47 -9.62 14.21 -10.19
CA ALA A 47 -10.19 15.16 -9.23
C ALA A 47 -11.64 14.86 -8.82
N LYS A 48 -12.43 14.17 -9.66
CA LYS A 48 -13.82 13.80 -9.36
C LYS A 48 -13.92 12.50 -8.56
N HIS A 49 -13.01 11.58 -8.83
CA HIS A 49 -13.18 10.16 -8.53
C HIS A 49 -12.28 9.64 -7.42
N TYR A 50 -11.09 10.21 -7.26
CA TYR A 50 -10.09 9.67 -6.35
C TYR A 50 -9.94 10.52 -5.10
N ASP A 51 -9.76 9.83 -3.98
CA ASP A 51 -9.42 10.42 -2.69
C ASP A 51 -7.90 10.60 -2.54
N VAL A 52 -7.12 9.73 -3.20
CA VAL A 52 -5.65 9.76 -3.22
C VAL A 52 -5.13 9.61 -4.64
N VAL A 53 -4.15 10.42 -5.01
CA VAL A 53 -3.40 10.36 -6.27
C VAL A 53 -1.91 10.36 -5.97
N VAL A 54 -1.16 9.51 -6.64
CA VAL A 54 0.30 9.44 -6.55
C VAL A 54 0.88 9.78 -7.91
N LEU A 55 1.84 10.69 -7.96
CA LEU A 55 2.47 11.14 -9.20
C LEU A 55 4.00 11.11 -9.09
N ASN A 56 4.67 11.05 -10.24
CA ASN A 56 6.10 11.26 -10.33
C ASN A 56 6.53 12.67 -9.88
N ALA A 57 7.77 12.80 -9.41
CA ALA A 57 8.30 14.05 -8.84
C ALA A 57 8.29 15.26 -9.79
N TRP A 58 8.35 15.04 -11.11
CA TRP A 58 8.30 16.12 -12.10
C TRP A 58 6.87 16.63 -12.37
N GLU A 59 5.83 15.94 -11.89
CA GLU A 59 4.41 16.25 -12.16
C GLU A 59 3.82 17.33 -11.25
N THR A 60 4.65 18.29 -10.82
CA THR A 60 4.24 19.39 -9.92
C THR A 60 3.09 20.23 -10.49
N SER A 61 3.00 20.40 -11.81
CA SER A 61 1.90 21.11 -12.46
C SER A 61 0.58 20.33 -12.40
N ALA A 62 0.63 19.01 -12.58
CA ALA A 62 -0.55 18.16 -12.45
C ALA A 62 -1.05 18.12 -11.00
N MET A 63 -0.13 18.03 -10.03
CA MET A 63 -0.45 18.12 -8.60
C MET A 63 -1.19 19.41 -8.25
N ARG A 64 -0.66 20.58 -8.64
CA ARG A 64 -1.33 21.86 -8.37
C ARG A 64 -2.71 21.92 -9.00
N ARG A 65 -2.84 21.41 -10.23
CA ARG A 65 -4.12 21.37 -10.94
C ARG A 65 -5.13 20.46 -10.26
N LEU A 66 -4.71 19.33 -9.70
CA LEU A 66 -5.57 18.45 -8.89
C LEU A 66 -6.10 19.19 -7.66
N HIS A 67 -5.24 19.89 -6.92
CA HIS A 67 -5.68 20.68 -5.75
C HIS A 67 -6.62 21.82 -6.12
N ASP A 68 -6.39 22.50 -7.24
CA ASP A 68 -7.31 23.54 -7.75
C ASP A 68 -8.70 22.99 -8.05
N LEU A 69 -8.78 21.77 -8.60
CA LEU A 69 -10.04 21.12 -8.98
C LEU A 69 -10.74 20.46 -7.79
N ASN A 70 -9.97 19.89 -6.86
CA ASN A 70 -10.46 19.23 -5.67
C ASN A 70 -9.49 19.46 -4.50
N PRO A 71 -9.73 20.45 -3.64
CA PRO A 71 -8.86 20.72 -2.48
C PRO A 71 -8.84 19.61 -1.42
N LYS A 72 -9.69 18.58 -1.53
CA LYS A 72 -9.75 17.46 -0.56
C LYS A 72 -8.90 16.27 -0.97
N VAL A 73 -8.54 16.15 -2.25
CA VAL A 73 -7.71 15.04 -2.74
C VAL A 73 -6.33 15.10 -2.10
N LYS A 74 -5.78 13.94 -1.73
CA LYS A 74 -4.38 13.82 -1.33
C LYS A 74 -3.52 13.53 -2.53
N VAL A 75 -2.51 14.36 -2.79
CA VAL A 75 -1.56 14.16 -3.88
C VAL A 75 -0.16 13.89 -3.31
N LEU A 76 0.28 12.64 -3.44
CA LEU A 76 1.57 12.17 -2.94
C LEU A 76 2.59 12.12 -4.07
N VAL A 77 3.84 12.42 -3.76
CA VAL A 77 4.96 12.20 -4.68
C VAL A 77 5.48 10.77 -4.54
N TYR A 78 5.74 10.11 -5.67
CA TYR A 78 6.48 8.84 -5.71
C TYR A 78 7.94 9.05 -5.36
N LYS A 79 8.46 8.29 -4.39
CA LYS A 79 9.90 8.18 -4.09
C LYS A 79 10.27 6.75 -3.80
N ASP A 80 11.41 6.30 -4.29
CA ASP A 80 11.98 4.99 -3.94
C ASP A 80 12.91 5.12 -2.72
N PHE A 81 12.73 4.23 -1.73
CA PHE A 81 13.59 4.17 -0.54
C PHE A 81 14.96 3.56 -0.80
N SER A 82 15.00 2.56 -1.67
CA SER A 82 16.03 1.53 -1.70
C SER A 82 17.01 1.66 -2.85
N SER A 83 16.72 2.51 -3.85
CA SER A 83 17.59 2.71 -5.00
C SER A 83 17.99 4.17 -5.27
N THR A 84 19.07 4.33 -6.02
CA THR A 84 19.31 5.51 -6.87
C THR A 84 19.35 5.10 -8.34
N ARG A 85 19.18 6.05 -9.26
CA ARG A 85 18.92 5.76 -10.67
C ARG A 85 19.79 6.59 -11.61
N ASN A 86 20.29 5.98 -12.69
CA ASN A 86 21.03 6.67 -13.75
C ASN A 86 20.51 6.40 -15.18
N TYR A 87 19.22 6.08 -15.31
CA TYR A 87 18.54 6.02 -16.60
C TYR A 87 18.15 7.42 -17.11
N ALA A 88 17.74 7.51 -18.38
CA ALA A 88 17.25 8.76 -18.99
C ALA A 88 15.99 9.28 -18.27
N GLY A 89 16.06 10.51 -17.74
CA GLY A 89 15.01 11.11 -16.92
C GLY A 89 15.37 11.19 -15.43
N ALA A 90 16.19 10.26 -14.91
CA ALA A 90 16.81 10.39 -13.59
C ALA A 90 18.13 11.20 -13.63
N VAL A 91 18.74 11.31 -14.81
CA VAL A 91 19.95 12.10 -15.07
C VAL A 91 19.81 12.93 -16.35
N GLU A 92 20.53 14.05 -16.38
CA GLU A 92 20.71 14.98 -17.50
C GLU A 92 22.21 15.05 -17.86
N GLY A 93 22.65 14.17 -18.76
CA GLY A 93 24.08 13.99 -19.04
C GLY A 93 24.80 13.38 -17.82
N ASP A 94 25.83 14.07 -17.33
CA ASP A 94 26.64 13.63 -16.18
C ASP A 94 26.17 14.22 -14.84
N ARG A 95 24.90 14.64 -14.76
CA ARG A 95 24.30 15.26 -13.57
C ARG A 95 22.95 14.63 -13.26
N ASP A 96 22.59 14.64 -11.98
CA ASP A 96 21.27 14.21 -11.54
C ASP A 96 20.18 15.19 -12.03
N SER A 97 19.02 14.66 -12.41
CA SER A 97 17.86 15.48 -12.77
C SER A 97 17.39 16.32 -11.60
N LYS A 98 16.76 17.47 -11.87
CA LYS A 98 16.19 18.33 -10.84
C LYS A 98 15.16 17.61 -9.96
N TYR A 99 14.28 16.83 -10.59
CA TYR A 99 13.25 16.04 -9.91
C TYR A 99 13.62 14.57 -10.00
N LEU A 100 13.89 13.96 -8.86
CA LEU A 100 14.33 12.58 -8.78
C LEU A 100 13.15 11.67 -8.40
N PRO A 101 13.06 10.46 -8.95
CA PRO A 101 12.15 9.42 -8.45
C PRO A 101 12.63 8.81 -7.12
N THR A 102 13.76 9.29 -6.59
CA THR A 102 14.44 8.82 -5.37
C THR A 102 14.70 10.04 -4.47
N GLY A 103 15.18 9.80 -3.25
CA GLY A 103 15.67 10.89 -2.38
C GLY A 103 17.08 11.36 -2.71
N ILE A 104 17.91 10.50 -3.31
CA ILE A 104 19.32 10.77 -3.61
C ILE A 104 19.63 10.47 -5.08
N GLY A 105 20.36 11.38 -5.71
CA GLY A 105 20.83 11.25 -7.10
C GLY A 105 22.07 10.37 -7.23
N TYR A 106 22.18 9.67 -8.36
CA TYR A 106 23.26 8.72 -8.63
C TYR A 106 24.62 9.42 -8.73
N HIS A 107 24.71 10.53 -9.48
CA HIS A 107 25.99 11.22 -9.69
C HIS A 107 26.48 11.88 -8.41
N ALA A 108 25.59 12.52 -7.64
CA ALA A 108 25.92 13.10 -6.34
C ALA A 108 26.43 12.03 -5.37
N ALA A 109 25.73 10.90 -5.24
CA ALA A 109 26.17 9.79 -4.41
C ALA A 109 27.52 9.24 -4.91
N GLN A 110 27.70 9.03 -6.21
CA GLN A 110 28.93 8.46 -6.75
C GLN A 110 30.16 9.33 -6.47
N GLN A 111 30.02 10.65 -6.56
CA GLN A 111 31.13 11.58 -6.38
C GLN A 111 31.48 11.82 -4.91
N GLN A 112 30.47 11.88 -4.04
CA GLN A 112 30.64 12.38 -2.67
C GLN A 112 30.56 11.25 -1.63
N HIS A 113 29.77 10.22 -1.92
CA HIS A 113 29.44 9.13 -0.99
C HIS A 113 29.40 7.78 -1.71
N PRO A 114 30.51 7.32 -2.32
CA PRO A 114 30.55 6.03 -3.01
C PRO A 114 30.23 4.84 -2.07
N ASP A 115 30.36 5.02 -0.76
CA ASP A 115 29.97 4.10 0.31
C ASP A 115 28.45 3.94 0.47
N TRP A 116 27.64 4.82 -0.13
CA TRP A 116 26.18 4.68 -0.12
C TRP A 116 25.66 3.64 -1.13
N PHE A 117 26.49 3.18 -2.05
CA PHE A 117 26.13 2.07 -2.94
C PHE A 117 26.37 0.74 -2.23
N ALA A 118 25.33 -0.08 -2.12
CA ALA A 118 25.49 -1.43 -1.60
C ALA A 118 26.32 -2.27 -2.59
N THR A 119 27.26 -3.01 -2.03
CA THR A 119 28.08 -3.96 -2.80
C THR A 119 27.76 -5.39 -2.39
N ASP A 120 27.97 -6.33 -3.30
CA ASP A 120 27.97 -7.76 -3.01
C ASP A 120 29.26 -8.19 -2.29
N THR A 121 29.33 -9.47 -1.91
CA THR A 121 30.50 -10.06 -1.24
C THR A 121 31.80 -10.05 -2.07
N ASN A 122 31.71 -9.75 -3.38
CA ASN A 122 32.88 -9.57 -4.26
C ASN A 122 33.26 -8.08 -4.42
N GLY A 123 32.60 -7.17 -3.71
CA GLY A 123 32.84 -5.73 -3.80
C GLY A 123 32.21 -5.06 -5.03
N LYS A 124 31.33 -5.74 -5.77
CA LYS A 124 30.64 -5.17 -6.93
C LYS A 124 29.36 -4.48 -6.47
N ARG A 125 29.08 -3.28 -6.99
CA ARG A 125 27.79 -2.60 -6.76
C ARG A 125 26.62 -3.45 -7.25
N ILE A 126 25.55 -3.46 -6.48
CA ILE A 126 24.35 -4.24 -6.77
C ILE A 126 23.41 -3.40 -7.65
N GLU A 127 23.27 -3.79 -8.90
CA GLU A 127 22.24 -3.31 -9.83
C GLU A 127 21.04 -4.27 -9.80
N TRP A 128 19.82 -3.75 -9.86
CA TRP A 128 18.61 -4.57 -9.80
C TRP A 128 18.32 -5.25 -11.14
N ALA A 129 18.17 -6.58 -11.12
CA ALA A 129 17.69 -7.38 -12.22
C ALA A 129 16.25 -7.00 -12.59
N GLY A 130 15.95 -6.92 -13.89
CA GLY A 130 14.66 -6.44 -14.41
C GLY A 130 14.52 -4.93 -14.42
N TYR A 131 15.34 -4.20 -13.66
CA TYR A 131 15.35 -2.74 -13.59
C TYR A 131 16.75 -2.17 -13.82
N PRO A 132 17.28 -2.25 -15.06
CA PRO A 132 18.60 -1.69 -15.37
C PRO A 132 18.72 -0.25 -14.88
N LYS A 133 19.93 0.12 -14.44
CA LYS A 133 20.28 1.44 -13.93
C LYS A 133 19.62 1.82 -12.60
N HIS A 134 19.05 0.85 -11.89
CA HIS A 134 18.65 0.99 -10.48
C HIS A 134 19.72 0.35 -9.61
N TRP A 135 20.27 1.13 -8.70
CA TRP A 135 21.39 0.74 -7.86
C TRP A 135 20.96 0.66 -6.41
N GLN A 136 21.13 -0.51 -5.80
CA GLN A 136 20.80 -0.71 -4.39
C GLN A 136 21.63 0.23 -3.52
N MET A 137 20.94 0.99 -2.67
CA MET A 137 21.57 1.87 -1.70
C MET A 137 21.71 1.18 -0.35
N THR A 138 22.67 1.63 0.45
CA THR A 138 22.88 1.16 1.83
C THR A 138 21.83 1.79 2.76
N VAL A 139 20.58 1.33 2.67
CA VAL A 139 19.45 1.85 3.48
C VAL A 139 19.65 1.73 4.99
N TRP A 140 20.65 0.97 5.45
CA TRP A 140 21.10 0.86 6.84
C TRP A 140 22.18 1.89 7.23
N ASN A 141 22.74 2.65 6.29
CA ASN A 141 23.71 3.72 6.56
C ASN A 141 22.98 4.97 7.05
N LYS A 142 23.28 5.40 8.28
CA LYS A 142 22.62 6.56 8.91
C LYS A 142 22.80 7.86 8.13
N ALA A 143 23.98 8.11 7.57
CA ALA A 143 24.22 9.32 6.77
C ALA A 143 23.40 9.31 5.47
N TYR A 144 23.23 8.14 4.84
CA TYR A 144 22.30 7.98 3.72
C TYR A 144 20.86 8.25 4.15
N GLN A 145 20.42 7.68 5.29
CA GLN A 145 19.05 7.89 5.80
C GLN A 145 18.76 9.36 6.07
N GLU A 146 19.68 10.08 6.72
CA GLU A 146 19.57 11.52 7.00
C GLU A 146 19.54 12.34 5.72
N ALA A 147 20.42 12.04 4.75
CA ALA A 147 20.49 12.75 3.49
C ALA A 147 19.22 12.55 2.66
N TRP A 148 18.75 11.31 2.53
CA TRP A 148 17.50 10.97 1.83
C TRP A 148 16.33 11.70 2.47
N THR A 149 16.20 11.61 3.79
CA THR A 149 15.12 12.25 4.55
C THR A 149 15.11 13.76 4.35
N LYS A 150 16.27 14.40 4.50
CA LYS A 150 16.40 15.85 4.33
C LYS A 150 16.02 16.29 2.91
N ALA A 151 16.49 15.59 1.89
CA ALA A 151 16.21 15.92 0.50
C ALA A 151 14.72 15.77 0.17
N VAL A 152 14.11 14.66 0.58
CA VAL A 152 12.69 14.37 0.33
C VAL A 152 11.78 15.34 1.07
N VAL A 153 12.00 15.58 2.36
CA VAL A 153 11.20 16.54 3.13
C VAL A 153 11.30 17.94 2.52
N ALA A 154 12.50 18.37 2.13
CA ALA A 154 12.70 19.67 1.51
C ALA A 154 11.94 19.80 0.17
N GLU A 155 11.91 18.76 -0.65
CA GLU A 155 11.13 18.75 -1.89
C GLU A 155 9.62 18.76 -1.63
N VAL A 156 9.13 17.88 -0.75
CA VAL A 156 7.71 17.77 -0.40
C VAL A 156 7.17 19.12 0.08
N VAL A 157 7.88 19.78 0.99
CA VAL A 157 7.50 21.10 1.53
C VAL A 157 7.60 22.18 0.46
N ARG A 158 8.69 22.22 -0.31
CA ARG A 158 8.93 23.27 -1.31
C ARG A 158 7.91 23.23 -2.46
N GLU A 159 7.60 22.05 -2.96
CA GLU A 159 6.74 21.91 -4.14
C GLU A 159 5.25 21.91 -3.78
N GLY A 160 4.88 21.53 -2.54
CA GLY A 160 3.51 21.54 -2.05
C GLY A 160 2.80 20.19 -2.02
N TRP A 161 3.54 19.07 -2.12
CA TRP A 161 2.96 17.72 -2.03
C TRP A 161 2.31 17.47 -0.66
N ASP A 162 1.27 16.63 -0.60
CA ASP A 162 0.64 16.22 0.67
C ASP A 162 1.50 15.23 1.46
N GLY A 163 2.43 14.56 0.77
CA GLY A 163 3.32 13.57 1.35
C GLY A 163 3.99 12.73 0.28
N VAL A 164 4.46 11.56 0.70
CA VAL A 164 5.25 10.64 -0.13
C VAL A 164 4.57 9.27 -0.15
N LEU A 165 4.44 8.69 -1.34
CA LEU A 165 4.35 7.24 -1.46
C LEU A 165 5.77 6.72 -1.65
N ALA A 166 6.26 5.97 -0.66
CA ALA A 166 7.63 5.49 -0.61
C ALA A 166 7.71 4.04 -1.09
N ASP A 167 8.14 3.85 -2.32
CA ASP A 167 8.27 2.53 -2.93
C ASP A 167 9.47 1.76 -2.39
N ASN A 168 9.45 0.44 -2.60
CA ASN A 168 10.55 -0.46 -2.29
C ASN A 168 10.91 -0.57 -0.79
N ASP A 169 9.92 -0.52 0.10
CA ASP A 169 10.03 -1.02 1.47
C ASP A 169 9.91 -2.56 1.51
N PHE A 170 10.87 -3.22 0.84
CA PHE A 170 10.82 -4.64 0.59
C PHE A 170 11.49 -5.49 1.68
N SER A 171 11.01 -6.73 1.85
CA SER A 171 11.50 -7.64 2.89
C SER A 171 12.72 -8.46 2.47
N SER A 172 12.93 -8.65 1.16
CA SER A 172 14.02 -9.48 0.64
C SER A 172 14.63 -8.93 -0.65
N LEU A 173 15.96 -8.96 -0.74
CA LEU A 173 16.68 -8.50 -1.94
C LEU A 173 16.39 -9.39 -3.16
N ARG A 174 15.97 -10.64 -2.94
CA ARG A 174 15.77 -11.65 -3.98
C ARG A 174 14.85 -11.22 -5.12
N TYR A 175 13.95 -10.27 -4.87
CA TYR A 175 13.07 -9.71 -5.90
C TYR A 175 13.81 -8.90 -6.96
N TYR A 176 14.99 -8.40 -6.61
CA TYR A 176 15.80 -7.54 -7.45
C TYR A 176 17.18 -8.11 -7.73
N SER A 177 17.75 -8.94 -6.85
CA SER A 177 19.08 -9.50 -7.07
C SER A 177 19.29 -10.77 -6.24
N PRO A 178 19.98 -11.79 -6.78
CA PRO A 178 20.42 -12.94 -6.01
C PRO A 178 21.66 -12.66 -5.14
N ALA A 179 22.20 -11.43 -5.17
CA ALA A 179 23.41 -11.07 -4.45
C ALA A 179 23.25 -11.19 -2.92
N VAL A 180 24.36 -11.48 -2.25
CA VAL A 180 24.50 -11.34 -0.80
C VAL A 180 25.26 -10.04 -0.53
N ILE A 181 24.69 -9.18 0.31
CA ILE A 181 25.27 -7.87 0.64
C ILE A 181 26.57 -8.06 1.41
N ALA A 182 27.61 -7.29 1.05
CA ALA A 182 28.88 -7.25 1.75
C ALA A 182 28.70 -7.04 3.26
N GLY A 183 29.40 -7.82 4.07
CA GLY A 183 29.26 -7.81 5.53
C GLY A 183 28.16 -8.71 6.08
N THR A 184 27.40 -9.41 5.22
CA THR A 184 26.46 -10.46 5.62
C THR A 184 26.94 -11.84 5.14
N SER A 185 26.54 -12.90 5.85
CA SER A 185 27.00 -14.27 5.55
C SER A 185 26.16 -14.98 4.48
N ASP A 186 24.89 -14.61 4.35
CA ASP A 186 23.92 -15.28 3.49
C ASP A 186 22.72 -14.36 3.18
N THR A 187 21.78 -14.87 2.38
CA THR A 187 20.54 -14.16 2.04
C THR A 187 19.71 -13.78 3.26
N ALA A 188 19.65 -14.62 4.30
CA ALA A 188 18.88 -14.30 5.51
C ALA A 188 19.50 -13.13 6.29
N GLY A 189 20.83 -13.05 6.32
CA GLY A 189 21.57 -11.90 6.86
C GLY A 189 21.34 -10.63 6.05
N THR A 190 21.38 -10.73 4.71
CA THR A 190 21.03 -9.62 3.79
C THR A 190 19.61 -9.10 4.05
N ASP A 191 18.62 -9.99 4.11
CA ASP A 191 17.22 -9.63 4.32
C ASP A 191 16.97 -9.05 5.72
N ARG A 192 17.74 -9.47 6.73
CA ARG A 192 17.71 -8.85 8.06
C ARG A 192 18.27 -7.43 8.03
N LEU A 193 19.45 -7.25 7.44
CA LEU A 193 20.11 -5.94 7.34
C LEU A 193 19.25 -4.92 6.59
N LEU A 194 18.61 -5.35 5.50
CA LEU A 194 17.69 -4.52 4.73
C LEU A 194 16.47 -4.11 5.54
N ARG A 195 15.80 -5.06 6.21
CA ARG A 195 14.64 -4.75 7.05
C ARG A 195 14.99 -3.79 8.18
N GLU A 196 16.06 -4.05 8.93
CA GLU A 196 16.51 -3.16 10.00
C GLU A 196 16.86 -1.76 9.48
N GLY A 197 17.51 -1.68 8.31
CA GLY A 197 17.80 -0.40 7.66
C GLY A 197 16.55 0.36 7.21
N LEU A 198 15.60 -0.34 6.60
CA LEU A 198 14.32 0.23 6.17
C LEU A 198 13.46 0.67 7.35
N ASP A 199 13.42 -0.08 8.44
CA ASP A 199 12.72 0.29 9.67
C ASP A 199 13.27 1.62 10.22
N GLY A 200 14.61 1.79 10.21
CA GLY A 200 15.28 3.03 10.61
C GLY A 200 15.03 4.20 9.65
N LEU A 201 15.10 3.95 8.33
CA LEU A 201 14.81 4.96 7.30
C LEU A 201 13.35 5.43 7.38
N LEU A 202 12.41 4.49 7.54
CA LEU A 202 10.98 4.77 7.70
C LEU A 202 10.72 5.59 8.97
N GLN A 203 11.35 5.24 10.09
CA GLN A 203 11.20 6.02 11.31
C GLN A 203 11.71 7.45 11.11
N LEU A 204 12.93 7.61 10.61
CA LEU A 204 13.54 8.93 10.44
C LEU A 204 12.76 9.81 9.46
N SER A 205 12.39 9.25 8.31
CA SER A 205 11.64 9.98 7.29
C SER A 205 10.19 10.26 7.70
N GLY A 206 9.55 9.30 8.37
CA GLY A 206 8.20 9.44 8.91
C GLY A 206 8.11 10.53 9.97
N ASP A 207 9.00 10.52 10.97
CA ASP A 207 9.05 11.54 12.02
C ASP A 207 9.27 12.94 11.43
N ALA A 208 10.14 13.05 10.41
CA ALA A 208 10.44 14.32 9.76
C ALA A 208 9.28 14.84 8.88
N LEU A 209 8.61 13.95 8.14
CA LEU A 209 7.43 14.29 7.33
C LEU A 209 6.24 14.66 8.22
N GLU A 210 5.94 13.88 9.26
CA GLU A 210 4.87 14.17 10.21
C GLU A 210 5.08 15.52 10.90
N LYS A 211 6.31 15.82 11.35
CA LYS A 211 6.67 17.14 11.89
C LYS A 211 6.45 18.28 10.91
N ALA A 212 6.56 18.02 9.60
CA ALA A 212 6.25 18.97 8.53
C ALA A 212 4.75 18.98 8.13
N GLY A 213 3.90 18.19 8.79
CA GLY A 213 2.48 18.04 8.47
C GLY A 213 2.23 17.25 7.18
N LYS A 214 3.10 16.30 6.86
CA LYS A 214 3.10 15.53 5.61
C LYS A 214 2.95 14.03 5.85
N MET A 215 2.38 13.34 4.88
CA MET A 215 2.15 11.89 4.93
C MET A 215 3.39 11.10 4.48
N LEU A 216 3.55 9.89 5.01
CA LEU A 216 4.45 8.87 4.47
C LEU A 216 3.68 7.55 4.33
N VAL A 217 3.56 7.06 3.09
CA VAL A 217 2.87 5.82 2.76
C VAL A 217 3.85 4.86 2.08
N PRO A 218 4.50 3.93 2.81
CA PRO A 218 5.40 2.96 2.20
C PRO A 218 4.65 1.87 1.40
N ASN A 219 5.23 1.39 0.30
CA ASN A 219 4.85 0.14 -0.37
C ASN A 219 5.47 -1.05 0.36
N VAL A 220 4.71 -1.65 1.27
CA VAL A 220 5.21 -2.66 2.21
C VAL A 220 5.12 -4.04 1.59
N SER A 221 6.23 -4.57 1.11
CA SER A 221 6.23 -5.94 0.59
C SER A 221 6.24 -6.97 1.72
N GLU A 222 5.57 -8.10 1.49
CA GLU A 222 5.69 -9.31 2.29
C GLU A 222 5.38 -9.13 3.79
N SER A 223 4.50 -8.18 4.13
CA SER A 223 4.10 -7.94 5.53
C SER A 223 3.51 -9.19 6.21
N GLN A 224 2.98 -10.14 5.44
CA GLN A 224 2.51 -11.43 5.94
C GLN A 224 3.60 -12.28 6.60
N LEU A 225 4.88 -12.05 6.29
CA LEU A 225 6.00 -12.84 6.80
C LEU A 225 6.46 -12.40 8.20
N THR A 226 6.25 -11.14 8.57
CA THR A 226 6.74 -10.58 9.84
C THR A 226 5.57 -9.96 10.62
N PRO A 227 5.12 -10.59 11.72
CA PRO A 227 4.07 -10.02 12.57
C PRO A 227 4.44 -8.60 13.03
N GLY A 228 3.49 -7.68 12.95
CA GLY A 228 3.62 -6.28 13.32
C GLY A 228 4.17 -5.37 12.22
N ARG A 229 4.70 -5.92 11.11
CA ARG A 229 5.32 -5.10 10.05
C ARG A 229 4.33 -4.13 9.42
N TRP A 230 3.13 -4.60 9.06
CA TRP A 230 2.10 -3.70 8.50
C TRP A 230 1.76 -2.58 9.48
N SER A 231 1.50 -2.93 10.73
CA SER A 231 1.12 -1.96 11.77
C SER A 231 2.23 -0.93 12.03
N ALA A 232 3.49 -1.37 12.09
CA ALA A 232 4.62 -0.48 12.34
C ALA A 232 4.90 0.46 11.15
N HIS A 233 4.70 -0.01 9.93
CA HIS A 233 5.03 0.75 8.71
C HIS A 233 3.88 1.66 8.25
N SER A 234 2.65 1.40 8.70
CA SER A 234 1.48 2.24 8.38
C SER A 234 1.27 3.45 9.31
N ARG A 235 2.12 3.60 10.34
CA ARG A 235 1.90 4.60 11.42
C ARG A 235 1.99 6.06 10.96
N TYR A 236 2.67 6.36 9.86
CA TYR A 236 2.86 7.73 9.35
C TYR A 236 1.81 8.12 8.30
N SER A 237 0.54 7.88 8.63
CA SER A 237 -0.65 8.10 7.80
C SER A 237 -1.06 6.97 6.86
N GLY A 238 -0.29 5.90 6.64
CA GLY A 238 -0.77 4.79 5.82
C GLY A 238 0.29 3.83 5.34
N ALA A 239 -0.12 2.78 4.64
CA ALA A 239 0.74 1.86 3.90
C ALA A 239 0.04 1.38 2.62
N MET A 240 0.84 0.91 1.66
CA MET A 240 0.40 0.39 0.38
C MET A 240 0.78 -1.10 0.23
N GLU A 241 -0.12 -1.89 -0.37
CA GLU A 241 0.14 -3.26 -0.82
C GLU A 241 -0.13 -3.34 -2.32
N GLU A 242 0.93 -3.50 -3.10
CA GLU A 242 0.88 -3.53 -4.56
C GLU A 242 0.28 -4.82 -5.13
N ASN A 243 0.26 -5.89 -4.34
CA ASN A 243 -0.14 -7.23 -4.76
C ASN A 243 -1.30 -7.76 -3.90
N PHE A 244 -2.28 -6.91 -3.65
CA PHE A 244 -3.42 -7.18 -2.78
C PHE A 244 -4.46 -8.08 -3.45
N GLY A 245 -5.05 -9.00 -2.67
CA GLY A 245 -6.04 -9.94 -3.16
C GLY A 245 -5.38 -11.23 -3.63
N LEU A 246 -5.42 -11.50 -4.94
CA LEU A 246 -4.92 -12.73 -5.55
C LEU A 246 -3.47 -12.58 -6.01
N ARG A 247 -2.60 -13.50 -5.60
CA ARG A 247 -1.27 -13.66 -6.21
C ARG A 247 -0.75 -15.09 -6.05
N GLY A 248 -0.38 -15.72 -7.16
CA GLY A 248 0.29 -17.03 -7.18
C GLY A 248 0.76 -17.34 -8.59
N ASP A 249 1.99 -17.83 -8.73
CA ASP A 249 2.69 -17.97 -10.02
C ASP A 249 2.13 -19.09 -10.91
N ASN A 250 1.18 -19.88 -10.42
CA ASN A 250 0.61 -21.05 -11.10
C ASN A 250 -0.78 -20.81 -11.72
N GLY A 251 -1.24 -19.54 -11.78
CA GLY A 251 -2.57 -19.22 -12.33
C GLY A 251 -3.75 -19.71 -11.49
N ALA A 252 -3.49 -20.24 -10.28
CA ALA A 252 -4.52 -20.65 -9.32
C ALA A 252 -4.76 -19.59 -8.21
N GLY A 253 -4.11 -18.42 -8.32
CA GLY A 253 -4.28 -17.24 -7.46
C GLY A 253 -4.57 -17.57 -6.00
N GLU A 254 -3.57 -17.95 -5.19
CA GLU A 254 -3.83 -18.02 -3.75
C GLU A 254 -4.05 -16.59 -3.23
N LEU A 255 -5.01 -16.42 -2.32
CA LEU A 255 -5.28 -15.15 -1.64
C LEU A 255 -4.15 -14.88 -0.63
N ILE A 256 -2.96 -14.46 -1.11
CA ILE A 256 -1.75 -14.25 -0.29
C ILE A 256 -2.01 -13.31 0.87
N THR A 257 -2.81 -12.27 0.66
CA THR A 257 -3.23 -11.33 1.71
C THR A 257 -3.80 -12.04 2.94
N PHE A 258 -4.55 -13.13 2.75
CA PHE A 258 -5.19 -13.90 3.83
C PHE A 258 -4.25 -14.91 4.51
N LYS A 259 -2.99 -15.00 4.07
CA LYS A 259 -1.94 -15.78 4.74
C LYS A 259 -1.24 -14.94 5.81
N GLY A 260 -0.69 -15.62 6.81
CA GLY A 260 0.09 -14.96 7.87
C GLY A 260 -0.73 -13.92 8.66
N ASN A 261 -0.08 -12.83 9.06
CA ASN A 261 -0.70 -11.79 9.90
C ASN A 261 -1.20 -10.57 9.13
N GLN A 262 -0.90 -10.44 7.84
CA GLN A 262 -1.18 -9.23 7.06
C GLN A 262 -2.65 -8.82 7.11
N PHE A 263 -3.58 -9.70 6.71
CA PHE A 263 -5.01 -9.36 6.73
C PHE A 263 -5.52 -9.05 8.13
N LYS A 264 -4.98 -9.71 9.17
CA LYS A 264 -5.34 -9.44 10.56
C LYS A 264 -4.91 -8.03 10.97
N GLU A 265 -3.70 -7.62 10.61
CA GLU A 265 -3.16 -6.29 10.89
C GLU A 265 -3.87 -5.20 10.08
N GLN A 266 -4.12 -5.44 8.79
CA GLN A 266 -4.91 -4.54 7.95
C GLN A 266 -6.32 -4.33 8.52
N ARG A 267 -6.97 -5.39 9.01
CA ARG A 267 -8.28 -5.26 9.68
C ARG A 267 -8.20 -4.43 10.97
N ALA A 268 -7.14 -4.59 11.76
CA ALA A 268 -6.95 -3.80 12.96
C ALA A 268 -6.75 -2.32 12.61
N GLN A 269 -5.91 -2.01 11.62
CA GLN A 269 -5.70 -0.64 11.13
C GLN A 269 -6.97 -0.03 10.54
N ALA A 270 -7.73 -0.78 9.75
CA ALA A 270 -9.02 -0.35 9.22
C ALA A 270 -10.04 -0.04 10.33
N ALA A 271 -10.04 -0.82 11.41
CA ALA A 271 -10.91 -0.57 12.57
C ALA A 271 -10.52 0.68 13.36
N LEU A 272 -9.22 1.03 13.40
CA LEU A 272 -8.75 2.30 13.97
C LEU A 272 -9.14 3.48 13.09
N GLY A 273 -9.17 3.31 11.77
CA GLY A 273 -9.61 4.35 10.83
C GLY A 273 -8.73 5.60 10.84
N GLU A 274 -7.46 5.47 11.21
CA GLU A 274 -6.49 6.57 11.31
C GLU A 274 -5.46 6.56 10.17
N SER A 275 -5.26 5.41 9.51
CA SER A 275 -4.23 5.21 8.48
C SER A 275 -4.85 4.79 7.15
N TRP A 276 -4.28 5.30 6.05
CA TRP A 276 -4.65 4.93 4.70
C TRP A 276 -4.18 3.50 4.38
N LEU A 277 -5.11 2.67 3.96
CA LEU A 277 -4.81 1.37 3.34
C LEU A 277 -4.94 1.54 1.83
N LEU A 278 -3.81 1.71 1.14
CA LEU A 278 -3.78 1.86 -0.32
C LEU A 278 -3.52 0.49 -0.96
N LEU A 279 -4.54 -0.07 -1.60
CA LEU A 279 -4.51 -1.45 -2.06
C LEU A 279 -4.52 -1.49 -3.60
N ILE A 280 -3.54 -2.13 -4.21
CA ILE A 280 -3.54 -2.43 -5.66
C ILE A 280 -3.79 -3.91 -5.86
N THR A 281 -4.70 -4.23 -6.77
CA THR A 281 -4.79 -5.58 -7.33
C THR A 281 -4.37 -5.53 -8.79
N HIS A 282 -3.36 -6.31 -9.16
CA HIS A 282 -3.02 -6.53 -10.56
C HIS A 282 -4.05 -7.45 -11.20
N THR A 283 -4.76 -6.96 -12.22
CA THR A 283 -5.91 -7.66 -12.80
C THR A 283 -5.63 -8.09 -14.23
N LYS A 284 -5.92 -9.36 -14.54
CA LYS A 284 -5.94 -9.95 -15.88
C LYS A 284 -7.33 -10.50 -16.25
N SER A 285 -8.26 -10.50 -15.30
CA SER A 285 -9.60 -11.06 -15.42
C SER A 285 -10.61 -10.37 -14.49
N ASP A 286 -11.90 -10.46 -14.83
CA ASP A 286 -13.01 -10.00 -13.97
C ASP A 286 -13.01 -10.64 -12.57
N GLN A 287 -12.47 -11.86 -12.44
CA GLN A 287 -12.33 -12.54 -11.15
C GLN A 287 -11.35 -11.79 -10.24
N GLU A 288 -10.16 -11.45 -10.75
CA GLU A 288 -9.14 -10.76 -9.96
C GLU A 288 -9.60 -9.37 -9.54
N GLU A 289 -10.28 -8.65 -10.44
CA GLU A 289 -10.88 -7.35 -10.13
C GLU A 289 -11.93 -7.46 -9.02
N ARG A 290 -12.85 -8.43 -9.14
CA ARG A 290 -13.90 -8.69 -8.14
C ARG A 290 -13.32 -9.07 -6.79
N VAL A 291 -12.32 -9.95 -6.78
CA VAL A 291 -11.67 -10.42 -5.55
C VAL A 291 -10.89 -9.31 -4.87
N GLY A 292 -10.16 -8.51 -5.64
CA GLY A 292 -9.45 -7.33 -5.13
C GLY A 292 -10.39 -6.38 -4.41
N TYR A 293 -11.44 -5.94 -5.11
CA TYR A 293 -12.41 -5.01 -4.53
C TYR A 293 -13.16 -5.59 -3.32
N ALA A 294 -13.66 -6.82 -3.42
CA ALA A 294 -14.39 -7.45 -2.31
C ALA A 294 -13.48 -7.65 -1.08
N SER A 295 -12.22 -8.01 -1.28
CA SER A 295 -11.23 -8.14 -0.19
C SER A 295 -10.96 -6.80 0.48
N ALA A 296 -10.86 -5.72 -0.30
CA ALA A 296 -10.73 -4.36 0.24
C ALA A 296 -12.00 -3.94 1.00
N ALA A 297 -13.19 -4.33 0.52
CA ALA A 297 -14.44 -4.04 1.21
C ALA A 297 -14.55 -4.77 2.57
N LEU A 298 -13.93 -5.94 2.74
CA LEU A 298 -13.81 -6.54 4.08
C LEU A 298 -13.01 -5.66 5.05
N LEU A 299 -12.15 -4.78 4.54
CA LEU A 299 -11.37 -3.78 5.28
C LEU A 299 -12.04 -2.40 5.35
N ALA A 300 -13.39 -2.33 5.27
CA ALA A 300 -14.13 -1.06 5.32
C ALA A 300 -13.69 -0.14 6.49
N SER A 301 -13.34 1.09 6.14
CA SER A 301 -12.68 2.15 6.93
C SER A 301 -12.84 3.47 6.18
N PRO A 302 -12.76 4.65 6.83
CA PRO A 302 -12.77 5.92 6.10
C PRO A 302 -11.56 6.11 5.17
N HIS A 303 -10.50 5.30 5.33
CA HIS A 303 -9.23 5.46 4.61
C HIS A 303 -8.76 4.18 3.88
N THR A 304 -9.64 3.19 3.68
CA THR A 304 -9.32 2.06 2.80
C THR A 304 -9.63 2.44 1.37
N CYS A 305 -8.61 2.55 0.51
CA CYS A 305 -8.81 2.72 -0.93
C CYS A 305 -8.31 1.50 -1.71
N TRP A 306 -8.97 1.21 -2.81
CA TRP A 306 -8.59 0.14 -3.72
C TRP A 306 -8.56 0.64 -5.16
N THR A 307 -7.61 0.10 -5.93
CA THR A 307 -7.53 0.31 -7.36
C THR A 307 -7.07 -0.96 -8.05
N GLN A 308 -7.54 -1.15 -9.28
CA GLN A 308 -6.97 -2.16 -10.17
C GLN A 308 -5.75 -1.57 -10.89
N ALA A 309 -4.85 -2.43 -11.35
CA ALA A 309 -3.73 -2.00 -12.15
C ALA A 309 -3.35 -3.03 -13.22
N ASP A 310 -2.96 -2.52 -14.39
CA ASP A 310 -2.08 -3.25 -15.30
C ASP A 310 -0.60 -2.92 -15.01
N PRO A 311 0.36 -3.74 -15.46
CA PRO A 311 1.78 -3.54 -15.17
C PRO A 311 2.40 -2.23 -15.70
N SER A 312 1.72 -1.49 -16.56
CA SER A 312 2.23 -0.26 -17.19
C SER A 312 1.88 1.01 -16.43
N TYR A 313 0.84 0.98 -15.58
CA TYR A 313 0.35 2.15 -14.82
C TYR A 313 0.08 3.42 -15.66
N LYS A 314 -0.22 3.27 -16.96
CA LYS A 314 -0.29 4.40 -17.90
C LYS A 314 -1.56 5.23 -17.83
N SER A 315 -2.64 4.71 -17.25
CA SER A 315 -3.93 5.42 -17.23
C SER A 315 -4.62 5.29 -15.88
N PRO A 316 -5.46 6.27 -15.48
CA PRO A 316 -6.34 6.12 -14.33
C PRO A 316 -7.35 5.00 -14.61
N TYR A 317 -7.42 4.01 -13.72
CA TYR A 317 -8.38 2.92 -13.82
C TYR A 317 -9.64 3.23 -13.01
N TRP A 318 -10.80 3.06 -13.64
CA TRP A 318 -12.09 3.08 -12.95
C TRP A 318 -12.80 1.74 -13.14
N SER A 319 -13.12 1.10 -12.03
CA SER A 319 -13.76 -0.20 -11.98
C SER A 319 -15.28 -0.06 -11.83
N ILE A 320 -16.04 -0.96 -12.46
CA ILE A 320 -17.49 -1.06 -12.19
C ILE A 320 -17.78 -1.37 -10.71
N TYR A 321 -16.84 -2.02 -10.01
CA TYR A 321 -16.98 -2.29 -8.58
C TYR A 321 -16.88 -1.01 -7.74
N GLN A 322 -16.14 0.01 -8.20
CA GLN A 322 -16.11 1.33 -7.54
C GLN A 322 -17.46 2.07 -7.69
N ASP A 323 -18.26 1.73 -8.72
CA ASP A 323 -19.63 2.21 -8.87
C ASP A 323 -20.66 1.42 -8.04
N ALA A 324 -20.27 0.35 -7.35
CA ALA A 324 -21.18 -0.43 -6.51
C ALA A 324 -21.79 0.39 -5.36
N ARG A 325 -21.13 1.48 -4.93
CA ARG A 325 -21.61 2.43 -3.91
C ARG A 325 -22.18 1.72 -2.67
N LEU A 326 -21.48 0.70 -2.20
CA LEU A 326 -21.90 -0.16 -1.08
C LEU A 326 -22.26 0.66 0.19
N GLY A 327 -21.61 1.82 0.38
CA GLY A 327 -21.89 2.75 1.47
C GLY A 327 -21.18 2.36 2.75
N GLU A 328 -21.83 2.58 3.90
CA GLU A 328 -21.28 2.23 5.21
C GLU A 328 -21.50 0.75 5.52
N ALA A 329 -20.49 0.09 6.08
CA ALA A 329 -20.62 -1.26 6.59
C ALA A 329 -21.48 -1.26 7.85
N VAL A 330 -22.51 -2.10 7.88
CA VAL A 330 -23.45 -2.19 9.02
C VAL A 330 -23.03 -3.26 10.03
N GLU A 331 -21.93 -3.96 9.75
CA GLU A 331 -21.34 -4.99 10.59
C GLU A 331 -19.82 -5.06 10.36
N ALA A 332 -19.12 -5.74 11.28
CA ALA A 332 -17.73 -6.14 11.09
C ALA A 332 -17.62 -7.26 10.03
N ALA A 333 -16.45 -7.40 9.40
CA ALA A 333 -16.20 -8.56 8.54
C ALA A 333 -16.24 -9.86 9.35
N ASN A 334 -17.07 -10.81 8.92
CA ASN A 334 -17.34 -12.07 9.60
C ASN A 334 -16.67 -13.24 8.85
N ARG A 335 -15.91 -14.07 9.57
CA ARG A 335 -15.39 -15.34 9.05
C ARG A 335 -16.34 -16.47 9.41
N LEU A 336 -16.89 -17.13 8.40
CA LEU A 336 -17.80 -18.26 8.56
C LEU A 336 -17.03 -19.54 8.93
N PRO A 337 -17.70 -20.57 9.50
CA PRO A 337 -17.08 -21.88 9.73
C PRO A 337 -16.50 -22.53 8.48
N SER A 338 -17.06 -22.23 7.30
CA SER A 338 -16.55 -22.65 6.00
C SER A 338 -15.21 -22.01 5.62
N GLY A 339 -14.74 -20.99 6.36
CA GLY A 339 -13.54 -20.22 6.06
C GLY A 339 -13.78 -19.01 5.16
N ALA A 340 -14.97 -18.89 4.55
CA ALA A 340 -15.37 -17.73 3.77
C ALA A 340 -15.53 -16.48 4.65
N TRP A 341 -15.25 -15.32 4.08
CA TRP A 341 -15.47 -14.03 4.72
C TRP A 341 -16.66 -13.33 4.10
N THR A 342 -17.43 -12.61 4.92
CA THR A 342 -18.58 -11.84 4.47
C THR A 342 -18.63 -10.49 5.19
N ARG A 343 -19.25 -9.50 4.55
CA ARG A 343 -19.57 -8.22 5.21
C ARG A 343 -20.77 -7.57 4.56
N ARG A 344 -21.74 -7.16 5.38
CA ARG A 344 -22.90 -6.38 4.97
C ARG A 344 -22.64 -4.87 4.99
N PHE A 345 -23.21 -4.20 4.01
CA PHE A 345 -23.23 -2.76 3.88
C PHE A 345 -24.67 -2.23 3.77
N SER A 346 -24.82 -0.93 3.97
CA SER A 346 -26.10 -0.22 3.82
C SER A 346 -26.74 -0.44 2.43
N ASN A 347 -25.94 -0.52 1.37
CA ASN A 347 -26.40 -0.69 -0.01
C ASN A 347 -25.99 -2.01 -0.66
N GLY A 348 -25.48 -2.98 0.10
CA GLY A 348 -25.05 -4.24 -0.50
C GLY A 348 -24.38 -5.21 0.45
N TRP A 349 -23.67 -6.17 -0.12
CA TRP A 349 -23.02 -7.24 0.61
C TRP A 349 -21.85 -7.78 -0.21
N VAL A 350 -20.78 -8.16 0.48
CA VAL A 350 -19.62 -8.79 -0.14
C VAL A 350 -19.30 -10.12 0.52
N ALA A 351 -18.73 -11.03 -0.26
CA ALA A 351 -18.10 -12.24 0.24
C ALA A 351 -16.81 -12.55 -0.48
N VAL A 352 -15.87 -13.19 0.21
CA VAL A 352 -14.59 -13.66 -0.33
C VAL A 352 -14.34 -15.08 0.16
N ASN A 353 -13.99 -15.99 -0.74
CA ASN A 353 -13.61 -17.36 -0.43
C ASN A 353 -12.08 -17.55 -0.55
N PRO A 354 -11.32 -17.40 0.56
CA PRO A 354 -9.88 -17.67 0.58
C PRO A 354 -9.51 -19.16 0.61
N THR A 355 -10.48 -20.06 0.55
CA THR A 355 -10.22 -21.50 0.68
C THR A 355 -9.95 -22.16 -0.66
N LYS A 356 -9.54 -23.43 -0.60
CA LYS A 356 -9.26 -24.27 -1.78
C LYS A 356 -10.48 -25.04 -2.29
N ALA A 357 -11.65 -24.86 -1.67
CA ALA A 357 -12.88 -25.52 -2.05
C ALA A 357 -14.00 -24.51 -2.30
N ALA A 358 -14.99 -24.88 -3.10
CA ALA A 358 -16.20 -24.09 -3.23
C ALA A 358 -16.94 -24.05 -1.88
N VAL A 359 -17.54 -22.91 -1.57
CA VAL A 359 -18.31 -22.69 -0.33
C VAL A 359 -19.72 -22.27 -0.68
N ARG A 360 -20.71 -22.94 -0.09
CA ARG A 360 -22.11 -22.54 -0.25
C ARG A 360 -22.43 -21.40 0.71
N LEU A 361 -22.99 -20.32 0.18
CA LEU A 361 -23.35 -19.11 0.91
C LEU A 361 -24.83 -18.80 0.73
N THR A 362 -25.41 -18.14 1.73
CA THR A 362 -26.78 -17.61 1.72
C THR A 362 -26.71 -16.09 1.75
N PRO A 363 -26.70 -15.39 0.61
CA PRO A 363 -26.69 -13.93 0.58
C PRO A 363 -27.97 -13.36 1.22
N PRO A 364 -27.93 -12.13 1.78
CA PRO A 364 -29.14 -11.44 2.19
C PRO A 364 -30.17 -11.34 1.07
N ALA A 365 -31.46 -11.45 1.40
CA ALA A 365 -32.53 -11.31 0.43
C ALA A 365 -32.60 -9.88 -0.16
N GLY A 366 -33.11 -9.75 -1.38
CA GLY A 366 -33.31 -8.45 -2.05
C GLY A 366 -32.05 -7.87 -2.68
N LEU A 367 -31.00 -8.68 -2.85
CA LEU A 367 -29.78 -8.31 -3.55
C LEU A 367 -29.85 -8.63 -5.05
N VAL A 368 -29.12 -7.84 -5.83
CA VAL A 368 -28.88 -8.06 -7.26
C VAL A 368 -27.38 -8.00 -7.55
N THR A 369 -26.95 -8.59 -8.66
CA THR A 369 -25.60 -8.40 -9.20
C THR A 369 -25.42 -6.94 -9.64
N LEU A 370 -24.17 -6.50 -9.88
CA LEU A 370 -23.92 -5.16 -10.44
C LEU A 370 -24.55 -4.93 -11.82
N ARG A 371 -24.95 -6.01 -12.51
CA ARG A 371 -25.69 -5.94 -13.79
C ARG A 371 -27.21 -5.94 -13.60
N GLY A 372 -27.70 -5.96 -12.35
CA GLY A 372 -29.12 -5.93 -12.01
C GLY A 372 -29.81 -7.30 -12.03
N GLU A 373 -29.06 -8.39 -12.12
CA GLU A 373 -29.63 -9.74 -12.13
C GLU A 373 -29.99 -10.20 -10.71
N PRO A 374 -31.12 -10.87 -10.49
CA PRO A 374 -31.48 -11.39 -9.18
C PRO A 374 -30.44 -12.38 -8.64
N VAL A 375 -30.07 -12.23 -7.36
CA VAL A 375 -29.19 -13.18 -6.67
C VAL A 375 -30.02 -14.34 -6.13
N ALA A 376 -29.57 -15.58 -6.37
CA ALA A 376 -30.21 -16.78 -5.85
C ALA A 376 -30.13 -16.84 -4.30
N PRO A 377 -31.13 -17.45 -3.62
CA PRO A 377 -31.12 -17.59 -2.16
C PRO A 377 -29.89 -18.33 -1.62
N GLU A 378 -29.34 -19.26 -2.42
CA GLU A 378 -28.08 -19.94 -2.16
C GLU A 378 -27.18 -19.78 -3.38
N THR A 379 -25.90 -19.50 -3.14
CA THR A 379 -24.88 -19.40 -4.18
C THR A 379 -23.68 -20.24 -3.80
N ASP A 380 -23.14 -21.00 -4.75
CA ASP A 380 -21.85 -21.64 -4.59
C ASP A 380 -20.77 -20.63 -5.01
N LEU A 381 -19.89 -20.26 -4.09
CA LEU A 381 -18.76 -19.36 -4.35
C LEU A 381 -17.50 -20.20 -4.60
N PRO A 382 -16.90 -20.14 -5.80
CA PRO A 382 -15.69 -20.91 -6.13
C PRO A 382 -14.50 -20.60 -5.19
N PRO A 383 -13.51 -21.50 -5.11
CA PRO A 383 -12.26 -21.20 -4.39
C PRO A 383 -11.56 -19.99 -5.02
N ALA A 384 -10.90 -19.18 -4.17
CA ALA A 384 -10.19 -17.97 -4.59
C ALA A 384 -11.06 -16.99 -5.41
N ASP A 385 -12.35 -16.92 -5.10
CA ASP A 385 -13.30 -16.01 -5.75
C ASP A 385 -14.06 -15.17 -4.71
N ALA A 386 -14.80 -14.18 -5.19
CA ALA A 386 -15.59 -13.25 -4.40
C ALA A 386 -16.94 -12.95 -5.04
N ALA A 387 -17.85 -12.41 -4.23
CA ALA A 387 -19.12 -11.89 -4.66
C ALA A 387 -19.26 -10.43 -4.19
N VAL A 388 -19.81 -9.59 -5.06
CA VAL A 388 -20.18 -8.20 -4.76
C VAL A 388 -21.60 -7.99 -5.26
N TYR A 389 -22.52 -7.79 -4.32
CA TYR A 389 -23.94 -7.60 -4.61
C TYR A 389 -24.42 -6.29 -4.03
N VAL A 390 -25.41 -5.69 -4.68
CA VAL A 390 -26.02 -4.41 -4.27
C VAL A 390 -27.51 -4.61 -4.01
N ASN A 391 -28.11 -3.73 -3.22
CA ASN A 391 -29.56 -3.75 -3.02
C ASN A 391 -30.29 -3.54 -4.35
N ALA A 392 -31.37 -4.29 -4.57
CA ALA A 392 -32.27 -4.03 -5.69
C ALA A 392 -32.78 -2.58 -5.64
N PRO A 393 -32.94 -1.90 -6.79
CA PRO A 393 -33.56 -0.59 -6.83
C PRO A 393 -34.93 -0.62 -6.16
N LYS A 394 -35.21 0.36 -5.29
CA LYS A 394 -36.56 0.53 -4.76
C LYS A 394 -37.47 0.90 -5.94
N LYS A 395 -38.47 0.06 -6.21
CA LYS A 395 -39.49 0.31 -7.23
C LYS A 395 -40.39 1.47 -6.85
#